data_AF-A0A1V0RPG3-F1
#
_entry.id   AF-A0A1V0RPG3-F1
#
_cell.length_a   1.000
_cell.length_b   1.000
_cell.length_c   1.000
_cell.angle_alpha   90.00
_cell.angle_beta   90.00
_cell.angle_gamma   90.00
#
_symmetry.space_group_name_H-M   'P 1'
#
loop_
_entity.id
_entity.type
_entity.pdbx_description
1 polymer ?
#
loop_
_entity_poly.entity_id
_entity_poly.type
_entity_poly.pdbx_seq_one_letter_code
_entity_poly.pdbx_strand_id
1 'polypeptide(L)'
;MNDYADWIGRSYSRSEPISERLVREYRATLAGTLAEAEMPVGLHWCLVPDTVTPDQLGRDCHPKTGLFLPASPLPRRMWAGGEIEFHAPFAPGDLVTRETTIDDVTFKEGRSGKLGFVTQRHVYSVGGVARLTERQDIVYREDPKPGQTKTPEAAEEWPNATAWQITPNSTLLFRFSSLTFNGHRIHYDHPYATGVEGYEGLVVHGPMQAVWMMNLATHILGHLPARFSYRGLTPLICNLPVAIEARQHEGGIDLRVRRMGDGVATMAARAE
;
A
#
# COMPACT_ATOMS: atom_id res chain seq x y z
N MET A 1 -0.28 -22.57 -21.28
CA MET A 1 0.39 -21.53 -20.48
C MET A 1 0.15 -20.24 -21.24
N ASN A 2 -0.59 -19.29 -20.66
CA ASN A 2 -0.64 -17.96 -21.27
C ASN A 2 0.77 -17.37 -21.14
N ASP A 3 1.39 -17.03 -22.25
CA ASP A 3 2.62 -16.27 -22.23
C ASP A 3 2.27 -14.84 -21.79
N TYR A 4 2.88 -14.41 -20.68
CA TYR A 4 2.66 -13.07 -20.14
C TYR A 4 3.75 -12.09 -20.58
N ALA A 5 4.72 -12.52 -21.42
CA ALA A 5 5.79 -11.68 -21.94
C ALA A 5 5.25 -10.44 -22.67
N ASP A 6 4.14 -10.56 -23.41
CA ASP A 6 3.50 -9.45 -24.14
C ASP A 6 2.95 -8.32 -23.24
N TRP A 7 2.89 -8.54 -21.92
CA TRP A 7 2.48 -7.54 -20.94
C TRP A 7 3.66 -6.79 -20.33
N ILE A 8 4.85 -7.41 -20.29
CA ILE A 8 6.05 -6.80 -19.72
C ILE A 8 6.47 -5.62 -20.60
N GLY A 9 6.81 -4.50 -19.97
CA GLY A 9 7.14 -3.25 -20.64
C GLY A 9 5.95 -2.41 -21.08
N ARG A 10 4.70 -2.90 -20.97
CA ARG A 10 3.52 -2.04 -21.19
C ARG A 10 3.53 -0.91 -20.16
N SER A 11 3.31 0.31 -20.64
CA SER A 11 3.25 1.49 -19.78
C SER A 11 2.08 2.41 -20.11
N TYR A 12 1.73 3.25 -19.15
CA TYR A 12 0.86 4.40 -19.35
C TYR A 12 1.31 5.56 -18.45
N SER A 13 1.00 6.78 -18.86
CA SER A 13 1.27 7.99 -18.08
C SER A 13 0.01 8.80 -17.84
N ARG A 14 -0.08 9.41 -16.67
CA ARG A 14 -1.11 10.40 -16.32
C ARG A 14 -0.47 11.54 -15.54
N SER A 15 -1.09 12.71 -15.62
CA SER A 15 -0.62 13.89 -14.92
C SER A 15 -1.76 14.55 -14.17
N GLU A 16 -1.48 15.06 -12.97
CA GLU A 16 -2.40 15.91 -12.23
C GLU A 16 -1.65 16.87 -11.29
N PRO A 17 -2.24 18.03 -10.98
CA PRO A 17 -1.65 18.96 -10.03
C PRO A 17 -1.85 18.49 -8.60
N ILE A 18 -0.86 18.74 -7.74
CA ILE A 18 -1.03 18.65 -6.29
C ILE A 18 -1.94 19.79 -5.83
N SER A 19 -3.24 19.51 -5.74
CA SER A 19 -4.22 20.52 -5.34
C SER A 19 -4.15 20.83 -3.83
N GLU A 20 -4.40 22.08 -3.47
CA GLU A 20 -4.51 22.50 -2.06
C GLU A 20 -5.57 21.68 -1.30
N ARG A 21 -6.68 21.36 -1.98
CA ARG A 21 -7.75 20.52 -1.43
C ARG A 21 -7.22 19.14 -1.03
N LEU A 22 -6.46 18.47 -1.90
CA LEU A 22 -5.90 17.15 -1.62
C LEU A 22 -4.95 17.21 -0.41
N VAL A 23 -4.06 18.22 -0.38
CA VAL A 23 -3.13 18.40 0.76
C VAL A 23 -3.90 18.60 2.07
N ARG A 24 -4.94 19.44 2.08
CA ARG A 24 -5.77 19.69 3.26
C ARG A 24 -6.53 18.45 3.73
N GLU A 25 -7.16 17.73 2.79
CA GLU A 25 -7.92 16.50 3.10
C GLU A 25 -7.00 15.38 3.60
N TYR A 26 -5.80 15.24 3.02
CA TYR A 26 -4.79 14.27 3.45
C TYR A 26 -4.31 14.56 4.88
N ARG A 27 -3.94 15.83 5.16
CA ARG A 27 -3.53 16.26 6.51
C ARG A 27 -4.62 16.04 7.54
N ALA A 28 -5.87 16.35 7.21
CA ALA A 28 -7.00 16.15 8.10
C ALA A 28 -7.33 14.66 8.33
N THR A 29 -7.10 13.81 7.33
CA THR A 29 -7.38 12.36 7.41
C THR A 29 -6.35 11.62 8.26
N LEU A 30 -5.07 11.99 8.13
CA LEU A 30 -3.96 11.31 8.83
C LEU A 30 -3.43 12.11 10.03
N ALA A 31 -4.18 13.10 10.50
CA ALA A 31 -3.81 13.92 11.65
C ALA A 31 -3.40 13.05 12.85
N GLY A 32 -2.26 13.39 13.48
CA GLY A 32 -1.66 12.61 14.56
C GLY A 32 -0.75 11.45 14.12
N THR A 33 -0.67 11.16 12.82
CA THR A 33 0.23 10.14 12.25
C THR A 33 1.08 10.65 11.08
N LEU A 34 1.26 11.97 11.01
CA LEU A 34 2.11 12.62 10.01
C LEU A 34 3.37 13.18 10.67
N ALA A 35 4.49 13.04 9.97
CA ALA A 35 5.68 13.81 10.28
C ALA A 35 5.48 15.28 9.88
N GLU A 36 6.22 16.17 10.54
CA GLU A 36 6.33 17.57 10.13
C GLU A 36 7.14 17.65 8.84
N ALA A 37 6.48 18.05 7.75
CA ALA A 37 7.07 18.24 6.42
C ALA A 37 6.21 19.22 5.61
N GLU A 38 6.84 19.98 4.70
CA GLU A 38 6.12 20.91 3.80
C GLU A 38 5.06 20.18 2.97
N MET A 39 5.46 19.07 2.34
CA MET A 39 4.56 18.13 1.68
C MET A 39 4.32 16.89 2.55
N PRO A 40 3.05 16.48 2.76
CA PRO A 40 2.76 15.29 3.55
C PRO A 40 3.41 14.03 2.97
N VAL A 41 4.14 13.29 3.80
CA VAL A 41 4.79 12.04 3.41
C VAL A 41 3.72 11.02 3.01
N GLY A 42 3.94 10.35 1.87
CA GLY A 42 3.02 9.35 1.31
C GLY A 42 1.91 9.91 0.42
N LEU A 43 1.77 11.24 0.28
CA LEU A 43 0.71 11.85 -0.53
C LEU A 43 0.74 11.44 -2.01
N HIS A 44 1.89 11.02 -2.54
CA HIS A 44 2.03 10.56 -3.92
C HIS A 44 1.11 9.38 -4.29
N TRP A 45 0.72 8.53 -3.32
CA TRP A 45 -0.24 7.45 -3.57
C TRP A 45 -1.69 7.92 -3.72
N CYS A 46 -1.99 9.15 -3.33
CA CYS A 46 -3.26 9.78 -3.62
C CYS A 46 -3.26 10.47 -4.99
N LEU A 47 -2.11 10.49 -5.67
CA LEU A 47 -1.99 11.12 -6.97
C LEU A 47 -2.28 10.14 -8.12
N VAL A 48 -2.84 10.69 -9.19
CA VAL A 48 -3.06 10.05 -10.49
C VAL A 48 -3.69 8.66 -10.38
N PRO A 49 -4.86 8.54 -9.72
CA PRO A 49 -5.51 7.25 -9.54
C PRO A 49 -5.94 6.63 -10.87
N ASP A 50 -6.18 5.32 -10.84
CA ASP A 50 -6.84 4.63 -11.93
C ASP A 50 -8.34 4.96 -11.93
N THR A 51 -8.73 5.84 -12.85
CA THR A 51 -10.13 6.27 -13.05
C THR A 51 -10.76 5.47 -14.20
N VAL A 52 -11.43 4.38 -13.87
CA VAL A 52 -12.12 3.50 -14.84
C VAL A 52 -13.63 3.60 -14.70
N THR A 53 -14.36 3.28 -15.77
CA THR A 53 -15.83 3.28 -15.76
C THR A 53 -16.38 2.05 -15.01
N PRO A 54 -17.64 2.06 -14.55
CA PRO A 54 -18.21 0.94 -13.80
C PRO A 54 -18.13 -0.43 -14.50
N ASP A 55 -18.24 -0.48 -15.83
CA ASP A 55 -18.12 -1.71 -16.64
C ASP A 55 -16.68 -2.27 -16.72
N GLN A 56 -15.71 -1.45 -16.30
CA GLN A 56 -14.29 -1.79 -16.21
C GLN A 56 -13.87 -2.22 -14.80
N LEU A 57 -14.78 -2.21 -13.83
CA LEU A 57 -14.51 -2.70 -12.48
C LEU A 57 -14.60 -4.23 -12.41
N GLY A 58 -13.74 -4.82 -11.59
CA GLY A 58 -13.79 -6.23 -11.19
C GLY A 58 -14.81 -6.47 -10.09
N ARG A 59 -14.99 -7.74 -9.69
CA ARG A 59 -15.90 -8.12 -8.60
C ARG A 59 -15.59 -7.46 -7.26
N ASP A 60 -14.32 -7.09 -7.07
CA ASP A 60 -13.74 -6.47 -5.89
C ASP A 60 -13.75 -4.93 -5.97
N CYS A 61 -14.23 -4.36 -7.08
CA CYS A 61 -14.27 -2.93 -7.40
C CYS A 61 -12.90 -2.24 -7.56
N HIS A 62 -11.83 -3.02 -7.79
CA HIS A 62 -10.66 -2.51 -8.51
C HIS A 62 -10.91 -2.47 -10.02
N PRO A 63 -10.08 -1.77 -10.82
CA PRO A 63 -10.00 -2.03 -12.26
C PRO A 63 -9.80 -3.53 -12.52
N LYS A 64 -10.64 -4.11 -13.37
CA LYS A 64 -10.57 -5.55 -13.69
C LYS A 64 -9.24 -5.88 -14.39
N THR A 65 -8.75 -7.09 -14.14
CA THR A 65 -7.58 -7.63 -14.84
C THR A 65 -7.87 -7.78 -16.34
N GLY A 66 -6.83 -7.74 -17.16
CA GLY A 66 -6.94 -7.73 -18.62
C GLY A 66 -7.14 -6.34 -19.25
N LEU A 67 -7.23 -5.28 -18.44
CA LEU A 67 -7.18 -3.89 -18.90
C LEU A 67 -5.73 -3.43 -19.06
N PHE A 68 -5.15 -2.86 -18.01
CA PHE A 68 -3.72 -2.56 -17.96
C PHE A 68 -2.92 -3.72 -17.39
N LEU A 69 -3.32 -4.22 -16.21
CA LEU A 69 -2.71 -5.41 -15.61
C LEU A 69 -3.12 -6.67 -16.39
N PRO A 70 -2.25 -7.70 -16.45
CA PRO A 70 -2.55 -8.92 -17.19
C PRO A 70 -3.81 -9.60 -16.68
N ALA A 71 -4.53 -10.28 -17.58
CA ALA A 71 -5.67 -11.10 -17.22
C ALA A 71 -5.21 -12.21 -16.25
N SER A 72 -5.51 -12.03 -14.97
CA SER A 72 -5.17 -12.98 -13.92
C SER A 72 -6.26 -14.05 -13.84
N PRO A 73 -5.91 -15.35 -13.85
CA PRO A 73 -6.85 -16.43 -13.58
C PRO A 73 -7.22 -16.54 -12.09
N LEU A 74 -6.57 -15.75 -11.22
CA LEU A 74 -6.73 -15.80 -9.78
C LEU A 74 -7.56 -14.61 -9.29
N PRO A 75 -8.57 -14.85 -8.44
CA PRO A 75 -9.67 -13.91 -8.29
C PRO A 75 -9.45 -12.85 -7.20
N ARG A 76 -8.44 -13.00 -6.34
CA ARG A 76 -8.13 -12.07 -5.25
C ARG A 76 -6.78 -11.40 -5.45
N ARG A 77 -6.78 -10.07 -5.45
CA ARG A 77 -5.60 -9.19 -5.53
C ARG A 77 -5.17 -8.77 -4.12
N MET A 78 -3.87 -8.73 -3.87
CA MET A 78 -3.27 -8.26 -2.63
C MET A 78 -2.10 -7.32 -2.92
N TRP A 79 -2.02 -6.23 -2.16
CA TRP A 79 -0.83 -5.38 -2.08
C TRP A 79 0.21 -6.07 -1.19
N ALA A 80 1.23 -6.68 -1.78
CA ALA A 80 2.18 -7.51 -1.04
C ALA A 80 3.36 -6.73 -0.46
N GLY A 81 3.71 -5.61 -1.08
CA GLY A 81 4.83 -4.78 -0.65
C GLY A 81 5.33 -3.89 -1.77
N GLY A 82 6.49 -3.31 -1.55
CA GLY A 82 7.14 -2.47 -2.52
C GLY A 82 8.39 -1.81 -1.98
N GLU A 83 8.91 -0.90 -2.78
CA GLU A 83 10.11 -0.15 -2.52
C GLU A 83 10.00 1.21 -3.16
N ILE A 84 10.40 2.24 -2.42
CA ILE A 84 10.34 3.63 -2.84
C ILE A 84 11.74 4.21 -2.71
N GLU A 85 12.17 4.92 -3.73
CA GLU A 85 13.37 5.76 -3.71
C GLU A 85 12.94 7.22 -3.88
N PHE A 86 13.30 8.05 -2.91
CA PHE A 86 13.00 9.48 -2.90
C PHE A 86 14.21 10.26 -3.46
N HIS A 87 14.01 10.92 -4.60
CA HIS A 87 15.07 11.69 -5.27
C HIS A 87 15.03 13.18 -4.88
N ALA A 88 13.83 13.72 -4.71
CA ALA A 88 13.60 15.09 -4.25
C ALA A 88 12.14 15.26 -3.78
N PRO A 89 11.85 16.19 -2.85
CA PRO A 89 10.48 16.47 -2.43
C PRO A 89 9.65 17.06 -3.57
N PHE A 90 8.34 16.85 -3.49
CA PHE A 90 7.36 17.64 -4.26
C PHE A 90 7.13 19.00 -3.58
N ALA A 91 6.57 19.95 -4.32
CA ALA A 91 6.08 21.22 -3.81
C ALA A 91 4.56 21.38 -4.00
N PRO A 92 3.88 22.22 -3.19
CA PRO A 92 2.48 22.55 -3.42
C PRO A 92 2.23 23.07 -4.83
N GLY A 93 1.20 22.55 -5.52
CA GLY A 93 0.85 22.98 -6.87
C GLY A 93 1.64 22.33 -8.01
N ASP A 94 2.66 21.51 -7.71
CA ASP A 94 3.40 20.76 -8.75
C ASP A 94 2.45 19.98 -9.66
N LEU A 95 2.67 20.05 -10.98
CA LEU A 95 2.05 19.14 -11.94
C LEU A 95 2.85 17.84 -11.98
N VAL A 96 2.36 16.83 -11.28
CA VAL A 96 3.02 15.53 -11.15
C VAL A 96 2.57 14.62 -12.28
N THR A 97 3.53 14.01 -12.97
CA THR A 97 3.28 12.95 -13.95
C THR A 97 3.79 11.62 -13.40
N ARG A 98 2.91 10.61 -13.34
CA ARG A 98 3.33 9.22 -13.07
C ARG A 98 3.32 8.44 -14.37
N GLU A 99 4.46 7.83 -14.68
CA GLU A 99 4.52 6.73 -15.62
C GLU A 99 4.50 5.41 -14.84
N THR A 100 3.60 4.50 -15.20
CA THR A 100 3.53 3.15 -14.64
C THR A 100 3.95 2.16 -15.72
N THR A 101 4.88 1.27 -15.42
CA THR A 101 5.32 0.16 -16.30
C THR A 101 5.12 -1.18 -15.60
N ILE A 102 4.76 -2.23 -16.35
CA ILE A 102 4.80 -3.61 -15.85
C ILE A 102 6.22 -4.14 -16.04
N ASP A 103 6.95 -4.39 -14.95
CA ASP A 103 8.34 -4.85 -15.00
C ASP A 103 8.45 -6.38 -14.97
N ASP A 104 7.55 -7.09 -14.27
CA ASP A 104 7.54 -8.56 -14.24
C ASP A 104 6.11 -9.12 -14.08
N VAL A 105 5.87 -10.30 -14.67
CA VAL A 105 4.65 -11.07 -14.51
C VAL A 105 4.99 -12.54 -14.36
N THR A 106 4.68 -13.11 -13.20
CA THR A 106 5.04 -14.48 -12.86
C THR A 106 3.85 -15.22 -12.26
N PHE A 107 3.44 -16.34 -12.86
CA PHE A 107 2.46 -17.26 -12.28
C PHE A 107 3.13 -18.57 -11.89
N LYS A 108 2.96 -18.98 -10.64
CA LYS A 108 3.60 -20.16 -10.05
C LYS A 108 2.56 -20.98 -9.28
N GLU A 109 2.75 -22.30 -9.27
CA GLU A 109 1.99 -23.20 -8.44
C GLU A 109 2.91 -23.79 -7.38
N GLY A 110 2.59 -23.56 -6.10
CA GLY A 110 3.35 -24.05 -4.97
C GLY A 110 2.51 -24.89 -4.02
N ARG A 111 3.10 -25.30 -2.89
CA ARG A 111 2.42 -26.10 -1.85
C ARG A 111 1.17 -25.41 -1.27
N SER A 112 1.13 -24.08 -1.30
CA SER A 112 0.01 -23.25 -0.82
C SER A 112 -1.03 -22.94 -1.91
N GLY A 113 -0.91 -23.55 -3.09
CA GLY A 113 -1.77 -23.31 -4.25
C GLY A 113 -1.13 -22.39 -5.29
N LYS A 114 -1.97 -21.91 -6.22
CA LYS A 114 -1.57 -21.02 -7.31
C LYS A 114 -1.38 -19.59 -6.80
N LEU A 115 -0.29 -18.97 -7.24
CA LEU A 115 0.04 -17.58 -6.98
C LEU A 115 0.42 -16.88 -8.29
N GLY A 116 -0.09 -15.68 -8.48
CA GLY A 116 0.35 -14.74 -9.48
C GLY A 116 1.10 -13.60 -8.83
N PHE A 117 2.18 -13.15 -9.43
CA PHE A 117 2.96 -12.00 -9.03
C PHE A 117 3.01 -11.05 -10.22
N VAL A 118 2.69 -9.78 -9.97
CA VAL A 118 2.86 -8.72 -10.96
C VAL A 118 3.62 -7.60 -10.29
N THR A 119 4.78 -7.26 -10.84
CA THR A 119 5.60 -6.15 -10.37
C THR A 119 5.37 -4.96 -11.30
N GLN A 120 4.97 -3.84 -10.70
CA GLN A 120 4.85 -2.57 -11.39
C GLN A 120 5.97 -1.64 -10.95
N ARG A 121 6.44 -0.78 -11.85
CA ARG A 121 7.32 0.33 -11.53
C ARG A 121 6.64 1.64 -11.86
N HIS A 122 6.72 2.58 -10.94
CA HIS A 122 6.21 3.93 -11.09
C HIS A 122 7.36 4.93 -11.07
N VAL A 123 7.31 5.90 -11.97
CA VAL A 123 8.19 7.07 -11.96
C VAL A 123 7.32 8.30 -11.84
N TYR A 124 7.44 9.01 -10.72
CA TYR A 124 6.74 10.27 -10.50
C TYR A 124 7.70 11.43 -10.80
N SER A 125 7.30 12.31 -11.70
CA SER A 125 8.13 13.40 -12.20
C SER A 125 7.41 14.75 -12.19
N VAL A 126 8.18 15.83 -12.09
CA VAL A 126 7.71 17.21 -12.21
C VAL A 126 8.60 17.91 -13.24
N GLY A 127 8.01 18.47 -14.28
CA GLY A 127 8.78 19.08 -15.38
C GLY A 127 9.74 18.08 -16.07
N GLY A 128 9.38 16.79 -16.10
CA GLY A 128 10.21 15.72 -16.67
C GLY A 128 11.36 15.22 -15.78
N VAL A 129 11.55 15.80 -14.59
CA VAL A 129 12.57 15.36 -13.63
C VAL A 129 11.94 14.43 -12.60
N ALA A 130 12.50 13.23 -12.43
CA ALA A 130 12.04 12.25 -11.45
C ALA A 130 12.20 12.80 -10.02
N ARG A 131 11.13 12.71 -9.23
CA ARG A 131 11.09 13.06 -7.80
C ARG A 131 11.04 11.83 -6.92
N LEU A 132 10.39 10.77 -7.42
CA LEU A 132 10.22 9.50 -6.73
C LEU A 132 10.14 8.36 -7.75
N THR A 133 10.79 7.24 -7.43
CA THR A 133 10.59 5.97 -8.14
C THR A 133 10.09 4.92 -7.18
N GLU A 134 9.18 4.08 -7.63
CA GLU A 134 8.57 3.05 -6.80
C GLU A 134 8.48 1.73 -7.55
N ARG A 135 8.80 0.63 -6.88
CA ARG A 135 8.40 -0.72 -7.25
C ARG A 135 7.21 -1.14 -6.38
N GLN A 136 6.14 -1.63 -6.98
CA GLN A 136 5.00 -2.24 -6.29
C GLN A 136 4.87 -3.71 -6.65
N ASP A 137 4.70 -4.55 -5.65
CA ASP A 137 4.53 -5.99 -5.81
C ASP A 137 3.07 -6.39 -5.50
N ILE A 138 2.36 -6.84 -6.53
CA ILE A 138 0.98 -7.28 -6.45
C ILE A 138 0.93 -8.80 -6.49
N VAL A 139 0.21 -9.40 -5.54
CA VAL A 139 -0.03 -10.84 -5.50
C VAL A 139 -1.47 -11.14 -5.86
N TYR A 140 -1.66 -12.11 -6.75
CA TYR A 140 -2.94 -12.74 -7.01
C TYR A 140 -2.98 -14.15 -6.42
N ARG A 141 -4.09 -14.53 -5.81
CA ARG A 141 -4.29 -15.85 -5.20
C ARG A 141 -5.75 -16.28 -5.24
N GLU A 142 -5.98 -17.55 -4.95
CA GLU A 142 -7.32 -18.10 -4.74
C GLU A 142 -8.02 -17.48 -3.52
N ASP A 143 -9.35 -17.50 -3.54
CA ASP A 143 -10.19 -17.21 -2.36
C ASP A 143 -9.89 -18.21 -1.23
N PRO A 144 -10.06 -17.81 0.04
CA PRO A 144 -9.78 -18.70 1.14
C PRO A 144 -10.76 -19.88 1.13
N LYS A 145 -10.23 -21.08 1.36
CA LYS A 145 -11.08 -22.26 1.59
C LYS A 145 -11.52 -22.25 3.06
N PRO A 146 -12.79 -22.60 3.37
CA PRO A 146 -13.25 -22.75 4.74
C PRO A 146 -12.32 -23.67 5.55
N GLY A 147 -11.95 -23.25 6.76
CA GLY A 147 -11.10 -24.03 7.67
C GLY A 147 -9.58 -23.94 7.42
N GLN A 148 -9.11 -23.12 6.47
CA GLN A 148 -7.68 -22.84 6.28
C GLN A 148 -7.27 -21.47 6.84
N THR A 149 -7.29 -21.33 8.17
CA THR A 149 -6.69 -20.18 8.86
C THR A 149 -5.37 -20.61 9.49
N LYS A 150 -4.26 -20.07 8.98
CA LYS A 150 -3.00 -20.08 9.73
C LYS A 150 -3.05 -18.97 10.75
N THR A 151 -2.93 -19.32 12.03
CA THR A 151 -2.75 -18.34 13.10
C THR A 151 -1.35 -17.74 12.95
N PRO A 152 -1.23 -16.42 12.75
CA PRO A 152 0.07 -15.76 12.75
C PRO A 152 0.73 -15.83 14.11
N GLU A 153 2.06 -15.93 14.13
CA GLU A 153 2.84 -15.87 15.36
C GLU A 153 3.06 -14.41 15.78
N ALA A 154 3.18 -14.20 17.09
CA ALA A 154 3.57 -12.90 17.63
C ALA A 154 4.98 -12.52 17.14
N ALA A 155 5.19 -11.25 16.84
CA ALA A 155 6.50 -10.76 16.47
C ALA A 155 7.42 -10.67 17.71
N GLU A 156 8.73 -10.69 17.49
CA GLU A 156 9.72 -10.45 18.56
C GLU A 156 9.47 -9.12 19.29
N GLU A 157 9.86 -9.02 20.55
CA GLU A 157 9.77 -7.74 21.26
C GLU A 157 10.89 -6.79 20.82
N TRP A 158 10.53 -5.51 20.64
CA TRP A 158 11.51 -4.44 20.39
C TRP A 158 11.55 -3.52 21.60
N PRO A 159 12.36 -3.84 22.63
CA PRO A 159 12.47 -2.99 23.80
C PRO A 159 12.98 -1.61 23.41
N ASN A 160 12.38 -0.55 23.96
CA ASN A 160 12.71 0.86 23.70
C ASN A 160 12.50 1.32 22.24
N ALA A 161 11.69 0.62 21.45
CA ALA A 161 11.27 1.13 20.14
C ALA A 161 10.53 2.45 20.28
N THR A 162 10.79 3.39 19.37
CA THR A 162 9.92 4.56 19.20
C THR A 162 8.60 4.07 18.63
N ALA A 163 7.48 4.48 19.24
CA ALA A 163 6.17 3.98 18.84
C ALA A 163 5.12 5.08 18.77
N TRP A 164 4.29 5.03 17.73
CA TRP A 164 2.99 5.68 17.68
C TRP A 164 1.89 4.65 17.88
N GLN A 165 0.74 5.09 18.38
CA GLN A 165 -0.42 4.23 18.57
C GLN A 165 -1.62 4.80 17.82
N ILE A 166 -2.36 3.91 17.16
CA ILE A 166 -3.60 4.26 16.48
C ILE A 166 -4.59 3.09 16.52
N THR A 167 -5.87 3.41 16.61
CA THR A 167 -6.95 2.45 16.36
C THR A 167 -7.66 2.88 15.07
N PRO A 168 -7.36 2.27 13.91
CA PRO A 168 -8.03 2.61 12.67
C PRO A 168 -9.52 2.24 12.76
N ASN A 169 -10.39 3.14 12.32
CA ASN A 169 -11.82 2.92 12.29
C ASN A 169 -12.36 3.04 10.86
N SER A 170 -13.64 2.70 10.67
CA SER A 170 -14.28 2.73 9.35
C SER A 170 -14.26 4.10 8.69
N THR A 171 -14.33 5.20 9.46
CA THR A 171 -14.24 6.57 8.95
C THR A 171 -12.86 6.86 8.38
N LEU A 172 -11.79 6.45 9.05
CA LEU A 172 -10.42 6.58 8.54
C LEU A 172 -10.25 5.77 7.25
N LEU A 173 -10.72 4.52 7.23
CA LEU A 173 -10.66 3.67 6.03
C LEU A 173 -11.43 4.30 4.86
N PHE A 174 -12.64 4.79 5.10
CA PHE A 174 -13.44 5.47 4.08
C PHE A 174 -12.72 6.71 3.52
N ARG A 175 -12.19 7.58 4.39
CA ARG A 175 -11.46 8.78 3.96
C ARG A 175 -10.19 8.43 3.18
N PHE A 176 -9.45 7.42 3.60
CA PHE A 176 -8.26 6.96 2.88
C PHE A 176 -8.62 6.34 1.51
N SER A 177 -9.68 5.54 1.43
CA SER A 177 -10.24 5.07 0.15
C SER A 177 -10.65 6.22 -0.75
N SER A 178 -11.29 7.26 -0.21
CA SER A 178 -11.65 8.47 -0.98
C SER A 178 -10.41 9.21 -1.51
N LEU A 179 -9.37 9.39 -0.69
CA LEU A 179 -8.14 10.08 -1.09
C LEU A 179 -7.39 9.34 -2.20
N THR A 180 -7.41 8.02 -2.16
CA THR A 180 -6.70 7.16 -3.12
C THR A 180 -7.57 6.72 -4.30
N PHE A 181 -8.83 7.17 -4.35
CA PHE A 181 -9.86 6.69 -5.27
C PHE A 181 -9.93 5.14 -5.31
N ASN A 182 -9.74 4.51 -4.15
CA ASN A 182 -9.63 3.07 -4.01
C ASN A 182 -10.99 2.47 -3.65
N GLY A 183 -11.61 1.85 -4.65
CA GLY A 183 -12.89 1.17 -4.55
C GLY A 183 -12.83 -0.27 -4.03
N HIS A 184 -11.69 -0.79 -3.54
CA HIS A 184 -11.63 -2.19 -3.11
C HIS A 184 -12.58 -2.46 -1.93
N ARG A 185 -13.56 -3.33 -2.18
CA ARG A 185 -14.68 -3.62 -1.27
C ARG A 185 -14.26 -4.09 0.11
N ILE A 186 -13.09 -4.72 0.26
CA ILE A 186 -12.61 -5.19 1.57
C ILE A 186 -12.40 -4.05 2.59
N HIS A 187 -12.33 -2.80 2.15
CA HIS A 187 -12.13 -1.63 3.02
C HIS A 187 -13.43 -1.02 3.55
N TYR A 188 -14.60 -1.32 2.96
CA TYR A 188 -15.86 -0.67 3.33
C TYR A 188 -17.11 -1.57 3.27
N ASP A 189 -17.09 -2.65 2.50
CA ASP A 189 -18.22 -3.59 2.35
C ASP A 189 -17.96 -4.82 3.22
N HIS A 190 -18.53 -4.80 4.43
CA HIS A 190 -18.31 -5.84 5.43
C HIS A 190 -18.82 -7.23 4.97
N PRO A 191 -20.05 -7.38 4.43
CA PRO A 191 -20.49 -8.66 3.86
C PRO A 191 -19.56 -9.22 2.79
N TYR A 192 -18.98 -8.38 1.93
CA TYR A 192 -17.99 -8.84 0.95
C TYR A 192 -16.67 -9.24 1.60
N ALA A 193 -16.13 -8.40 2.48
CA ALA A 193 -14.86 -8.65 3.16
C ALA A 193 -14.87 -9.99 3.91
N THR A 194 -15.96 -10.29 4.62
CA THR A 194 -16.06 -11.50 5.44
C THR A 194 -16.62 -12.69 4.67
N GLY A 195 -17.67 -12.51 3.86
CA GLY A 195 -18.37 -13.60 3.19
C GLY A 195 -17.73 -14.06 1.88
N VAL A 196 -17.06 -13.15 1.15
CA VAL A 196 -16.45 -13.46 -0.16
C VAL A 196 -14.94 -13.65 -0.04
N GLU A 197 -14.23 -12.69 0.55
CA GLU A 197 -12.77 -12.76 0.67
C GLU A 197 -12.27 -13.34 2.00
N GLY A 198 -13.19 -13.68 2.92
CA GLY A 198 -12.94 -14.47 4.13
C GLY A 198 -12.10 -13.79 5.21
N TYR A 199 -12.08 -12.46 5.26
CA TYR A 199 -11.44 -11.70 6.33
C TYR A 199 -12.32 -11.67 7.59
N GLU A 200 -11.71 -11.40 8.75
CA GLU A 200 -12.44 -11.30 10.03
C GLU A 200 -13.24 -10.00 10.17
N GLY A 201 -13.03 -9.04 9.27
CA GLY A 201 -13.72 -7.75 9.22
C GLY A 201 -13.20 -6.90 8.05
N LEU A 202 -13.46 -5.59 8.10
CA LEU A 202 -12.89 -4.66 7.14
C LEU A 202 -11.36 -4.63 7.25
N VAL A 203 -10.68 -4.66 6.11
CA VAL A 203 -9.22 -4.70 6.05
C VAL A 203 -8.66 -3.29 5.95
N VAL A 204 -7.65 -2.99 6.76
CA VAL A 204 -6.90 -1.74 6.69
C VAL A 204 -5.95 -1.77 5.48
N HIS A 205 -5.94 -0.70 4.68
CA HIS A 205 -5.13 -0.61 3.47
C HIS A 205 -3.65 -0.87 3.76
N GLY A 206 -3.02 -1.74 2.96
CA GLY A 206 -1.57 -1.90 2.95
C GLY A 206 -0.81 -0.56 2.78
N PRO A 207 -1.13 0.28 1.77
CA PRO A 207 -0.47 1.57 1.62
C PRO A 207 -0.66 2.48 2.84
N MET A 208 -1.79 2.46 3.55
CA MET A 208 -1.95 3.28 4.75
C MET A 208 -0.99 2.86 5.89
N GLN A 209 -0.76 1.55 6.07
CA GLN A 209 0.24 1.05 7.02
C GLN A 209 1.66 1.48 6.64
N ALA A 210 1.98 1.44 5.34
CA ALA A 210 3.25 1.93 4.83
C ALA A 210 3.40 3.46 5.01
N VAL A 211 2.34 4.25 4.81
CA VAL A 211 2.32 5.70 5.10
C VAL A 211 2.65 5.96 6.56
N TRP A 212 2.05 5.24 7.51
CA TRP A 212 2.34 5.42 8.92
C TRP A 212 3.81 5.17 9.24
N MET A 213 4.38 4.07 8.72
CA MET A 213 5.80 3.76 8.90
C MET A 213 6.72 4.79 8.23
N MET A 214 6.43 5.22 7.00
CA MET A 214 7.21 6.28 6.33
C MET A 214 7.20 7.58 7.13
N ASN A 215 6.05 7.96 7.71
CA ASN A 215 5.95 9.14 8.55
C ASN A 215 6.72 8.96 9.86
N LEU A 216 6.67 7.80 10.51
CA LEU A 216 7.47 7.55 11.72
C LEU A 216 8.97 7.61 11.42
N ALA A 217 9.42 7.02 10.31
CA ALA A 217 10.81 7.10 9.86
C ALA A 217 11.23 8.56 9.59
N THR A 218 10.39 9.32 8.87
CA THR A 218 10.64 10.74 8.57
C THR A 218 10.70 11.58 9.84
N HIS A 219 9.83 11.30 10.81
CA HIS A 219 9.85 11.99 12.10
C HIS A 219 11.14 11.76 12.88
N ILE A 220 11.67 10.53 12.86
CA ILE A 220 12.93 10.16 13.52
C ILE A 220 14.13 10.76 12.81
N LEU A 221 14.15 10.73 11.47
CA LEU A 221 15.27 11.24 10.65
C LEU A 221 15.28 12.77 10.54
N GLY A 222 14.12 13.42 10.66
CA GLY A 222 13.94 14.85 10.37
C GLY A 222 13.88 15.18 8.87
N HIS A 223 13.98 14.18 8.00
CA HIS A 223 13.84 14.28 6.54
C HIS A 223 13.32 12.97 5.96
N LEU A 224 12.89 12.98 4.70
CA LEU A 224 12.49 11.76 3.99
C LEU A 224 13.68 10.77 3.94
N PRO A 225 13.48 9.47 4.17
CA PRO A 225 14.51 8.48 3.88
C PRO A 225 14.84 8.48 2.38
N ALA A 226 16.06 8.15 2.01
CA ALA A 226 16.44 7.99 0.61
C ALA A 226 15.74 6.77 0.01
N ARG A 227 15.61 5.69 0.80
CA ARG A 227 14.94 4.45 0.39
C ARG A 227 13.99 3.95 1.47
N PHE A 228 12.83 3.46 1.05
CA PHE A 228 11.85 2.82 1.93
C PHE A 228 11.32 1.54 1.30
N SER A 229 11.62 0.39 1.90
CA SER A 229 11.12 -0.92 1.46
C SER A 229 10.12 -1.45 2.48
N TYR A 230 9.05 -2.09 2.02
CA TYR A 230 7.99 -2.56 2.89
C TYR A 230 7.32 -3.82 2.36
N ARG A 231 6.78 -4.63 3.27
CA ARG A 231 6.13 -5.91 2.95
C ARG A 231 4.97 -6.20 3.90
N GLY A 232 3.82 -6.53 3.33
CA GLY A 232 2.68 -7.06 4.05
C GLY A 232 2.96 -8.46 4.58
N LEU A 233 2.62 -8.69 5.86
CA LEU A 233 2.81 -9.98 6.53
C LEU A 233 1.48 -10.66 6.78
N THR A 234 0.55 -9.93 7.39
CA THR A 234 -0.81 -10.39 7.67
C THR A 234 -1.80 -9.24 7.52
N PRO A 235 -3.06 -9.50 7.12
CA PRO A 235 -4.09 -8.47 7.08
C PRO A 235 -4.26 -7.80 8.45
N LEU A 236 -4.40 -6.48 8.46
CA LEU A 236 -4.82 -5.74 9.64
C LEU A 236 -6.32 -5.48 9.54
N ILE A 237 -7.05 -5.80 10.61
CA ILE A 237 -8.51 -5.63 10.67
C ILE A 237 -8.85 -4.32 11.35
N CYS A 238 -9.87 -3.63 10.83
CA CYS A 238 -10.41 -2.39 11.36
C CYS A 238 -10.82 -2.54 12.84
N ASN A 239 -10.71 -1.44 13.60
CA ASN A 239 -11.01 -1.32 15.03
C ASN A 239 -10.08 -2.10 15.96
N LEU A 240 -8.98 -2.69 15.45
CA LEU A 240 -7.94 -3.28 16.30
C LEU A 240 -6.85 -2.23 16.60
N PRO A 241 -6.49 -2.00 17.87
CA PRO A 241 -5.41 -1.07 18.23
C PRO A 241 -4.07 -1.61 17.74
N VAL A 242 -3.26 -0.73 17.16
CA VAL A 242 -1.92 -1.04 16.67
C VAL A 242 -0.87 -0.07 17.20
N ALA A 243 0.35 -0.58 17.33
CA ALA A 243 1.56 0.21 17.48
C ALA A 243 2.31 0.26 16.14
N ILE A 244 2.68 1.45 15.70
CA ILE A 244 3.62 1.68 14.60
C ILE A 244 4.98 1.87 15.28
N GLU A 245 5.88 0.91 15.11
CA GLU A 245 7.13 0.83 15.87
C GLU A 245 8.32 1.04 14.94
N ALA A 246 9.36 1.69 15.46
CA ALA A 246 10.64 1.91 14.79
C ALA A 246 11.79 1.53 15.74
N ARG A 247 12.76 0.77 15.19
CA ARG A 247 14.00 0.39 15.86
C ARG A 247 15.17 0.87 15.00
N GLN A 248 15.89 1.87 15.48
CA GLN A 248 17.09 2.39 14.83
C GLN A 248 18.26 1.43 15.01
N HIS A 249 19.11 1.30 14.00
CA HIS A 249 20.38 0.58 14.05
C HIS A 249 21.42 1.28 13.18
N GLU A 250 22.66 0.78 13.18
CA GLU A 250 23.70 1.29 12.29
C GLU A 250 23.28 1.03 10.82
N GLY A 251 23.06 2.10 10.05
CA GLY A 251 22.69 2.03 8.64
C GLY A 251 21.19 1.93 8.32
N GLY A 252 20.28 2.25 9.26
CA GLY A 252 18.87 2.41 8.93
C GLY A 252 17.90 2.30 10.10
N ILE A 253 16.61 2.24 9.76
CA ILE A 253 15.50 2.07 10.69
C ILE A 253 14.68 0.86 10.25
N ASP A 254 14.54 -0.14 11.12
CA ASP A 254 13.55 -1.20 10.95
C ASP A 254 12.21 -0.71 11.50
N LEU A 255 11.12 -0.91 10.76
CA LEU A 255 9.77 -0.51 11.16
C LEU A 255 8.78 -1.65 11.06
N ARG A 256 7.70 -1.55 11.84
CA ARG A 256 6.55 -2.46 11.73
C ARG A 256 5.25 -1.83 12.21
N VAL A 257 4.14 -2.39 11.74
CA VAL A 257 2.82 -2.20 12.33
C VAL A 257 2.44 -3.47 13.09
N ARG A 258 2.25 -3.36 14.40
CA ARG A 258 2.01 -4.50 15.31
C ARG A 258 0.66 -4.34 16.01
N ARG A 259 -0.16 -5.39 15.99
CA ARG A 259 -1.41 -5.43 16.76
C ARG A 259 -1.08 -5.49 18.25
N MET A 260 -1.70 -4.61 19.04
CA MET A 260 -1.43 -4.52 20.47
C MET A 260 -2.04 -5.67 21.26
N GLY A 261 -3.12 -6.27 20.77
CA GLY A 261 -3.84 -7.34 21.48
C GLY A 261 -3.11 -8.69 21.51
N ASP A 262 -2.33 -9.01 20.47
CA ASP A 262 -1.66 -10.32 20.32
C ASP A 262 -0.21 -10.24 19.84
N GLY A 263 0.33 -9.04 19.62
CA GLY A 263 1.73 -8.86 19.22
C GLY A 263 2.04 -9.25 17.78
N VAL A 264 1.06 -9.60 16.95
CA VAL A 264 1.30 -9.98 15.56
C VAL A 264 1.67 -8.75 14.72
N ALA A 265 2.77 -8.84 13.97
CA ALA A 265 3.14 -7.84 12.97
C ALA A 265 2.34 -8.04 11.67
N THR A 266 1.75 -6.95 11.20
CA THR A 266 0.88 -6.91 10.01
C THR A 266 1.63 -6.39 8.78
N MET A 267 2.58 -5.48 9.00
CA MET A 267 3.50 -5.00 7.98
C MET A 267 4.88 -4.76 8.60
N ALA A 268 5.93 -4.98 7.82
CA ALA A 268 7.29 -4.62 8.15
C ALA A 268 7.88 -3.72 7.07
N ALA A 269 8.81 -2.85 7.44
CA ALA A 269 9.52 -1.98 6.53
C ALA A 269 10.95 -1.69 7.00
N ARG A 270 11.76 -1.17 6.09
CA ARG A 270 13.11 -0.66 6.34
C ARG A 270 13.26 0.69 5.65
N ALA A 271 13.79 1.67 6.38
CA ALA A 271 14.12 3.00 5.89
C ALA A 271 15.63 3.24 5.97
N GLU A 272 16.21 3.81 4.91
CA GLU A 272 17.63 4.12 4.76
C GLU A 272 17.82 5.57 4.28
#